data_AF-A0A166N0R5-F1
#
_entry.id   AF-A0A166N0R5-F1
#
_cell.length_a   1.000
_cell.length_b   1.000
_cell.length_c   1.000
_cell.angle_alpha   90.00
_cell.angle_beta   90.00
_cell.angle_gamma   90.00
#
_symmetry.space_group_name_H-M   'P 1'
#
loop_
_entity.id
_entity.type
_entity.pdbx_description
1 polymer ?
#
loop_
_entity_poly.entity_id
_entity_poly.type
_entity_poly.pdbx_seq_one_letter_code
_entity_poly.pdbx_strand_id
1 'polypeptide(L)'
;MEALDPLKLDLQRQVAALNAALGVHVVDGAVSRVTLLNSLSRLLAAPQCTLQIAKFFRPLLVDLTARWLLDIDVPEEARFVALALLIETHEEIFPILAEFLQRPSLARGPVAFVTKENAASLPAATLQPILLAGYPHCGVMYLAIHCYAFHANMPELRREEMQQQYLGELGLEDCEIDYGLDESGEPVTTDGWLLALTESNRILDKRQEIATTALPYMATATLAPEDICPRVANVQGVLLLRDSTAPAPTSALVMTPSLREPLQLLAAQYSLRLPTLLTSTQSAGKALLLAHLATQLHPTTASQLVVIHLADTSIDARSLVGSHVSSQTVPGKFEWKEGVLL
;
A
#
# COMPACT_ATOMS: atom_id res chain seq x y z
N MET A 1 12.16 -17.89 23.59
CA MET A 1 11.35 -17.71 22.37
C MET A 1 12.30 -17.22 21.29
N GLU A 2 12.66 -18.06 20.33
CA GLU A 2 13.40 -17.59 19.15
C GLU A 2 12.53 -16.58 18.42
N ALA A 3 13.09 -15.41 18.10
CA ALA A 3 12.41 -14.39 17.30
C ALA A 3 11.96 -15.03 15.98
N LEU A 4 10.68 -14.83 15.65
CA LEU A 4 10.09 -15.30 14.41
C LEU A 4 10.84 -14.61 13.26
N ASP A 5 11.63 -15.33 12.48
CA ASP A 5 12.13 -14.84 11.18
C ASP A 5 11.08 -15.21 10.12
N PRO A 6 10.13 -14.34 9.74
CA PRO A 6 9.14 -14.58 8.68
C PRO A 6 9.71 -14.89 7.29
N LEU A 7 11.04 -14.85 7.07
CA LEU A 7 11.69 -15.41 5.88
C LEU A 7 11.85 -16.93 5.90
N LYS A 8 11.44 -17.58 6.99
CA LYS A 8 11.39 -19.03 7.16
C LYS A 8 10.15 -19.62 6.47
N LEU A 9 10.13 -19.57 5.14
CA LEU A 9 9.01 -20.03 4.33
C LEU A 9 9.38 -21.32 3.58
N ASP A 10 8.55 -22.34 3.73
CA ASP A 10 8.60 -23.50 2.84
C ASP A 10 7.87 -23.16 1.53
N LEU A 11 8.61 -22.51 0.63
CA LEU A 11 8.08 -22.09 -0.68
C LEU A 11 7.50 -23.26 -1.45
N GLN A 12 8.08 -24.46 -1.36
CA GLN A 12 7.60 -25.63 -2.10
C GLN A 12 6.23 -26.08 -1.59
N ARG A 13 6.06 -26.12 -0.26
CA ARG A 13 4.77 -26.49 0.33
C ARG A 13 3.69 -25.44 0.08
N GLN A 14 4.05 -24.15 0.04
CA GLN A 14 3.12 -23.07 -0.30
C GLN A 14 2.72 -23.09 -1.77
N VAL A 15 3.66 -23.34 -2.69
CA VAL A 15 3.36 -23.51 -4.12
C VAL A 15 2.46 -24.72 -4.34
N ALA A 16 2.69 -25.84 -3.64
CA ALA A 16 1.81 -27.00 -3.71
C ALA A 16 0.39 -26.68 -3.20
N ALA A 17 0.27 -25.94 -2.09
CA ALA A 17 -1.02 -25.50 -1.56
C ALA A 17 -1.75 -24.53 -2.51
N LEU A 18 -1.02 -23.61 -3.13
CA LEU A 18 -1.55 -22.68 -4.13
C LEU A 18 -2.09 -23.44 -5.36
N ASN A 19 -1.29 -24.35 -5.91
CA ASN A 19 -1.71 -25.17 -7.06
C ASN A 19 -2.92 -26.06 -6.72
N ALA A 20 -2.99 -26.57 -5.48
CA ALA A 20 -4.14 -27.34 -5.02
C ALA A 20 -5.41 -26.47 -4.88
N ALA A 21 -5.28 -25.22 -4.44
CA ALA A 21 -6.39 -24.29 -4.32
C ALA A 21 -6.91 -23.82 -5.68
N LEU A 22 -6.02 -23.58 -6.65
CA LEU A 22 -6.38 -23.12 -8.00
C LEU A 22 -6.85 -24.25 -8.92
N GLY A 23 -6.68 -25.52 -8.54
CA GLY A 23 -7.03 -26.67 -9.37
C GLY A 23 -6.21 -26.83 -10.66
N VAL A 24 -5.20 -25.97 -10.87
CA VAL A 24 -4.34 -25.92 -12.05
C VAL A 24 -2.87 -25.81 -11.61
N HIS A 25 -1.96 -26.46 -12.34
CA HIS A 25 -0.53 -26.26 -12.17
C HIS A 25 -0.11 -24.92 -12.78
N VAL A 26 -0.07 -23.88 -11.95
CA VAL A 26 0.26 -22.52 -12.41
C VAL A 26 1.76 -22.21 -12.24
N VAL A 27 2.41 -22.81 -11.24
CA VAL A 27 3.84 -22.58 -10.96
C VAL A 27 4.57 -23.88 -10.61
N ASP A 28 5.72 -24.09 -11.25
CA ASP A 28 6.64 -25.19 -10.94
C ASP A 28 7.53 -24.83 -9.74
N GLY A 29 7.49 -25.65 -8.69
CA GLY A 29 8.33 -25.47 -7.49
C GLY A 29 9.82 -25.87 -7.66
N ALA A 30 10.22 -26.30 -8.87
CA ALA A 30 11.56 -26.78 -9.18
C ALA A 30 12.49 -25.71 -9.77
N VAL A 31 11.97 -24.51 -10.09
CA VAL A 31 12.75 -23.42 -10.69
C VAL A 31 13.54 -22.65 -9.60
N SER A 32 14.51 -21.83 -10.01
CA SER A 32 15.28 -21.00 -9.07
C SER A 32 14.36 -20.05 -8.30
N ARG A 33 14.69 -19.75 -7.04
CA ARG A 33 13.84 -18.94 -6.15
C ARG A 33 13.49 -17.57 -6.73
N VAL A 34 14.46 -16.90 -7.36
CA VAL A 34 14.23 -15.60 -8.03
C VAL A 34 13.20 -15.73 -9.15
N THR A 35 13.30 -16.77 -9.99
CA THR A 35 12.33 -16.99 -11.08
C THR A 35 10.95 -17.37 -10.57
N LEU A 36 10.88 -18.13 -9.47
CA LEU A 36 9.63 -18.44 -8.78
C LEU A 36 8.94 -17.15 -8.31
N LEU A 37 9.67 -16.28 -7.60
CA LEU A 37 9.12 -15.03 -7.07
C LEU A 37 8.71 -14.05 -8.17
N ASN A 38 9.45 -14.00 -9.29
CA ASN A 38 9.05 -13.22 -10.47
C ASN A 38 7.76 -13.78 -11.10
N SER A 39 7.63 -15.11 -11.18
CA SER A 39 6.42 -15.75 -11.71
C SER A 39 5.21 -15.50 -10.80
N LEU A 40 5.38 -15.63 -9.48
CA LEU A 40 4.34 -15.30 -8.50
C LEU A 40 3.95 -13.82 -8.55
N SER A 41 4.90 -12.90 -8.72
CA SER A 41 4.62 -11.47 -8.87
C SER A 41 3.78 -11.18 -10.13
N ARG A 42 4.05 -11.85 -11.25
CA ARG A 42 3.24 -11.72 -12.48
C ARG A 42 1.83 -12.29 -12.30
N LEU A 43 1.71 -13.44 -11.64
CA LEU A 43 0.42 -14.08 -11.36
C LEU A 43 -0.41 -13.30 -10.35
N LEU A 44 0.22 -12.61 -9.40
CA LEU A 44 -0.47 -11.76 -8.42
C LEU A 44 -1.27 -10.64 -9.12
N ALA A 45 -0.87 -10.21 -10.31
CA ALA A 45 -1.59 -9.23 -11.11
C ALA A 45 -2.79 -9.82 -11.87
N ALA A 46 -2.92 -11.15 -11.93
CA ALA A 46 -4.09 -11.80 -12.52
C ALA A 46 -5.22 -11.89 -11.47
N PRO A 47 -6.44 -11.40 -11.77
CA PRO A 47 -7.52 -11.25 -10.78
C PRO A 47 -7.91 -12.58 -10.13
N GLN A 48 -7.86 -13.68 -10.88
CA GLN A 48 -8.16 -15.04 -10.41
C GLN A 48 -7.19 -15.52 -9.31
N CYS A 49 -5.95 -15.05 -9.36
CA CYS A 49 -4.87 -15.52 -8.48
C CYS A 49 -4.55 -14.54 -7.35
N THR A 50 -4.97 -13.27 -7.44
CA THR A 50 -4.58 -12.20 -6.51
C THR A 50 -4.85 -12.56 -5.04
N LEU A 51 -6.08 -12.97 -4.72
CA LEU A 51 -6.48 -13.25 -3.34
C LEU A 51 -5.84 -14.53 -2.78
N GLN A 52 -5.65 -15.54 -3.61
CA GLN A 52 -5.04 -16.81 -3.19
C GLN A 52 -3.54 -16.64 -2.93
N ILE A 53 -2.83 -15.92 -3.83
CA ILE A 53 -1.41 -15.64 -3.62
C ILE A 53 -1.22 -14.77 -2.37
N ALA A 54 -2.06 -13.75 -2.16
CA ALA A 54 -1.99 -12.93 -0.95
C ALA A 54 -2.23 -13.75 0.33
N LYS A 55 -3.13 -14.73 0.30
CA LYS A 55 -3.39 -15.65 1.43
C LYS A 55 -2.18 -16.53 1.75
N PHE A 56 -1.59 -17.19 0.75
CA PHE A 56 -0.50 -18.15 0.98
C PHE A 56 0.88 -17.51 1.15
N PHE A 57 1.13 -16.36 0.51
CA PHE A 57 2.43 -15.69 0.46
C PHE A 57 2.43 -14.33 1.18
N ARG A 58 1.53 -14.13 2.15
CA ARG A 58 1.41 -12.87 2.91
C ARG A 58 2.75 -12.25 3.36
N PRO A 59 3.71 -12.99 3.97
CA PRO A 59 4.95 -12.38 4.43
C PRO A 59 5.84 -11.84 3.28
N LEU A 60 5.63 -12.33 2.06
CA LEU A 60 6.34 -11.90 0.85
C LEU A 60 5.54 -10.92 0.02
N LEU A 61 4.33 -10.53 0.44
CA LEU A 61 3.44 -9.72 -0.37
C LEU A 61 4.06 -8.36 -0.72
N VAL A 62 4.78 -7.74 0.21
CA VAL A 62 5.57 -6.52 -0.01
C VAL A 62 6.65 -6.75 -1.07
N ASP A 63 7.33 -7.89 -1.07
CA ASP A 63 8.33 -8.23 -2.11
C ASP A 63 7.70 -8.41 -3.49
N LEU A 64 6.64 -9.22 -3.56
CA LEU A 64 5.94 -9.52 -4.81
C LEU A 64 5.35 -8.27 -5.46
N THR A 65 4.78 -7.37 -4.65
CA THR A 65 4.22 -6.10 -5.12
C THR A 65 5.31 -5.06 -5.40
N ALA A 66 6.41 -5.02 -4.66
CA ALA A 66 7.53 -4.11 -4.94
C ALA A 66 8.23 -4.45 -6.26
N ARG A 67 8.22 -5.72 -6.70
CA ARG A 67 8.71 -6.11 -8.04
C ARG A 67 7.96 -5.41 -9.16
N TRP A 68 6.66 -5.11 -9.00
CA TRP A 68 5.90 -4.32 -9.97
C TRP A 68 6.43 -2.90 -10.16
N LEU A 69 7.17 -2.38 -9.17
CA LEU A 69 7.81 -1.07 -9.30
C LEU A 69 8.99 -1.08 -10.29
N LEU A 70 9.57 -2.27 -10.55
CA LEU A 70 10.67 -2.47 -11.48
C LEU A 70 10.21 -3.14 -12.80
N ASP A 71 9.20 -4.00 -12.73
CA ASP A 71 8.70 -4.77 -13.86
C ASP A 71 7.81 -3.92 -14.78
N ILE A 72 8.11 -3.97 -16.08
CA ILE A 72 7.41 -3.24 -17.15
C ILE A 72 6.49 -4.19 -17.93
N ASP A 73 6.68 -5.51 -17.81
CA ASP A 73 5.97 -6.51 -18.62
C ASP A 73 4.49 -6.64 -18.23
N VAL A 74 4.17 -6.37 -16.97
CA VAL A 74 2.79 -6.48 -16.46
C VAL A 74 2.01 -5.19 -16.78
N PRO A 75 0.78 -5.27 -17.34
CA PRO A 75 -0.06 -4.11 -17.59
C PRO A 75 -0.24 -3.24 -16.34
N GLU A 76 -0.19 -1.91 -16.50
CA GLU A 76 -0.40 -0.98 -15.37
C GLU A 76 -1.80 -1.13 -14.76
N GLU A 77 -2.82 -1.35 -15.58
CA GLU A 77 -4.21 -1.54 -15.14
C GLU A 77 -4.36 -2.79 -14.26
N ALA A 78 -3.80 -3.92 -14.67
CA ALA A 78 -3.84 -5.17 -13.91
C ALA A 78 -3.16 -5.02 -12.54
N ARG A 79 -2.02 -4.32 -12.49
CA ARG A 79 -1.33 -4.00 -11.23
C ARG A 79 -2.19 -3.10 -10.34
N PHE A 80 -2.82 -2.07 -10.91
CA PHE A 80 -3.66 -1.15 -10.16
C PHE A 80 -4.89 -1.84 -9.56
N VAL A 81 -5.57 -2.68 -10.34
CA VAL A 81 -6.71 -3.49 -9.86
C VAL A 81 -6.29 -4.42 -8.73
N ALA A 82 -5.16 -5.12 -8.88
CA ALA A 82 -4.64 -6.00 -7.84
C ALA A 82 -4.26 -5.23 -6.56
N LEU A 83 -3.63 -4.05 -6.68
CA LEU A 83 -3.34 -3.18 -5.53
C LEU A 83 -4.62 -2.70 -4.83
N ALA A 84 -5.64 -2.29 -5.60
CA ALA A 84 -6.91 -1.83 -5.05
C ALA A 84 -7.65 -2.93 -4.27
N LEU A 85 -7.58 -4.19 -4.73
CA LEU A 85 -8.20 -5.33 -4.03
C LEU A 85 -7.48 -5.69 -2.70
N LEU A 86 -6.17 -5.43 -2.62
CA LEU A 86 -5.31 -5.82 -1.49
C LEU A 86 -5.14 -4.72 -0.44
N ILE A 87 -5.27 -3.45 -0.79
CA ILE A 87 -4.84 -2.34 0.07
C ILE A 87 -5.56 -2.27 1.43
N GLU A 88 -6.87 -2.55 1.44
CA GLU A 88 -7.69 -2.50 2.67
C GLU A 88 -7.44 -3.70 3.59
N THR A 89 -6.96 -4.82 3.06
CA THR A 89 -6.65 -6.03 3.85
C THR A 89 -5.18 -6.08 4.26
N HIS A 90 -4.31 -5.47 3.46
CA HIS A 90 -2.85 -5.47 3.61
C HIS A 90 -2.31 -4.03 3.54
N GLU A 91 -2.43 -3.32 4.66
CA GLU A 91 -2.02 -1.91 4.78
C GLU A 91 -0.51 -1.71 4.56
N GLU A 92 0.29 -2.77 4.71
CA GLU A 92 1.73 -2.78 4.44
C GLU A 92 2.10 -2.46 2.98
N ILE A 93 1.17 -2.60 2.03
CA ILE A 93 1.40 -2.36 0.60
C ILE A 93 1.25 -0.88 0.24
N PHE A 94 0.69 -0.05 1.12
CA PHE A 94 0.38 1.35 0.79
C PHE A 94 1.55 2.18 0.26
N PRO A 95 2.79 2.08 0.79
CA PRO A 95 3.93 2.78 0.22
C PRO A 95 4.17 2.44 -1.26
N ILE A 96 3.91 1.18 -1.64
CA ILE A 96 4.07 0.69 -3.02
C ILE A 96 2.98 1.28 -3.91
N LEU A 97 1.73 1.34 -3.44
CA LEU A 97 0.64 2.00 -4.16
C LEU A 97 0.93 3.50 -4.34
N ALA A 98 1.38 4.18 -3.28
CA ALA A 98 1.70 5.60 -3.34
C ALA A 98 2.77 5.90 -4.40
N GLU A 99 3.84 5.11 -4.45
CA GLU A 99 4.88 5.29 -5.44
C GLU A 99 4.46 4.84 -6.85
N PHE A 100 3.69 3.76 -6.95
CA PHE A 100 3.11 3.33 -8.22
C PHE A 100 2.30 4.47 -8.85
N LEU A 101 1.50 5.16 -8.04
CA LEU A 101 0.71 6.31 -8.50
C LEU A 101 1.59 7.48 -8.92
N GLN A 102 2.67 7.80 -8.20
CA GLN A 102 3.58 8.91 -8.55
C GLN A 102 4.36 8.74 -9.88
N ARG A 103 4.18 7.63 -10.61
CA ARG A 103 4.85 7.39 -11.88
C ARG A 103 4.47 8.40 -12.97
N PRO A 104 5.43 8.81 -13.81
CA PRO A 104 5.18 9.78 -14.88
C PRO A 104 4.23 9.27 -15.97
N SER A 105 4.12 7.95 -16.16
CA SER A 105 3.15 7.34 -17.10
C SER A 105 1.70 7.64 -16.68
N LEU A 106 1.45 7.66 -15.38
CA LEU A 106 0.13 7.91 -14.79
C LEU A 106 -0.20 9.40 -14.62
N ALA A 107 0.78 10.29 -14.77
CA ALA A 107 0.60 11.75 -14.59
C ALA A 107 -0.36 12.40 -15.60
N ARG A 108 -0.68 11.73 -16.72
CA ARG A 108 -1.72 12.13 -17.67
C ARG A 108 -2.85 11.10 -17.81
N GLY A 109 -2.79 10.04 -17.00
CA GLY A 109 -3.76 8.94 -17.01
C GLY A 109 -5.01 9.27 -16.18
N PRO A 110 -5.98 8.33 -16.14
CA PRO A 110 -7.22 8.50 -15.38
C PRO A 110 -6.99 8.65 -13.87
N VAL A 111 -5.83 8.23 -13.36
CA VAL A 111 -5.41 8.31 -11.94
C VAL A 111 -4.45 9.47 -11.64
N ALA A 112 -4.19 10.36 -12.61
CA ALA A 112 -3.34 11.54 -12.46
C ALA A 112 -3.78 12.48 -11.31
N PHE A 113 -5.02 12.34 -10.83
CA PHE A 113 -5.57 13.09 -9.71
C PHE A 113 -4.99 12.66 -8.34
N VAL A 114 -4.55 11.41 -8.19
CA VAL A 114 -3.96 10.91 -6.93
C VAL A 114 -2.49 11.33 -6.81
N THR A 115 -1.84 11.63 -7.94
CA THR A 115 -0.40 11.93 -8.03
C THR A 115 -0.09 13.39 -7.75
N LYS A 116 -1.12 14.25 -7.69
CA LYS A 116 -1.02 15.64 -7.26
C LYS A 116 -1.53 15.73 -5.82
N GLU A 117 -0.95 16.63 -5.04
CA GLU A 117 -1.28 16.92 -3.63
C GLU A 117 -2.76 17.24 -3.37
N ASN A 118 -3.59 17.37 -4.41
CA ASN A 118 -5.01 17.64 -4.29
C ASN A 118 -5.85 16.72 -5.19
N ALA A 119 -6.40 15.64 -4.60
CA ALA A 119 -7.56 14.92 -5.14
C ALA A 119 -8.78 15.86 -5.39
N ALA A 120 -8.73 17.07 -4.85
CA ALA A 120 -9.65 18.18 -5.09
C ALA A 120 -9.48 18.88 -6.47
N SER A 121 -8.60 18.42 -7.36
CA SER A 121 -8.32 19.07 -8.67
C SER A 121 -8.66 18.23 -9.91
N LEU A 122 -9.65 17.33 -9.83
CA LEU A 122 -10.18 16.68 -11.05
C LEU A 122 -10.76 17.74 -12.00
N PRO A 123 -10.45 17.70 -13.30
CA PRO A 123 -11.28 18.36 -14.29
C PRO A 123 -12.63 17.63 -14.30
N ALA A 124 -13.66 18.27 -13.75
CA ALA A 124 -15.05 17.77 -13.83
C ALA A 124 -15.42 17.37 -15.28
N ALA A 125 -14.81 18.03 -16.27
CA ALA A 125 -14.92 17.75 -17.70
C ALA A 125 -14.58 16.31 -18.14
N THR A 126 -13.94 15.47 -17.31
CA THR A 126 -13.60 14.07 -17.66
C THR A 126 -14.65 13.07 -17.20
N LEU A 127 -15.29 13.34 -16.06
CA LEU A 127 -16.37 12.50 -15.50
C LEU A 127 -17.75 12.95 -15.99
N GLN A 128 -17.92 14.24 -16.23
CA GLN A 128 -19.17 14.83 -16.71
C GLN A 128 -19.63 14.27 -18.06
N PRO A 129 -18.77 13.94 -19.05
CA PRO A 129 -19.19 13.27 -20.28
C PRO A 129 -19.72 11.85 -20.06
N ILE A 130 -19.17 11.09 -19.11
CA ILE A 130 -19.66 9.74 -18.78
C ILE A 130 -21.07 9.83 -18.19
N LEU A 131 -21.32 10.84 -17.35
CA LEU A 131 -22.62 11.10 -16.72
C LEU A 131 -23.65 11.72 -17.68
N LEU A 132 -23.21 12.58 -18.62
CA LEU A 132 -24.08 13.27 -19.58
C LEU A 132 -24.36 12.47 -20.85
N ALA A 133 -23.47 11.55 -21.25
CA ALA A 133 -23.62 10.77 -22.48
C ALA A 133 -24.60 9.59 -22.35
N GLY A 134 -25.13 9.33 -21.16
CA GLY A 134 -26.08 8.23 -20.92
C GLY A 134 -25.42 6.87 -21.19
N TYR A 135 -24.40 6.53 -20.40
CA TYR A 135 -23.72 5.24 -20.54
C TYR A 135 -24.70 4.08 -20.35
N PRO A 136 -24.67 3.03 -21.20
CA PRO A 136 -25.65 1.95 -21.15
C PRO A 136 -25.50 1.02 -19.92
N HIS A 137 -24.39 1.12 -19.18
CA HIS A 137 -24.12 0.27 -18.03
C HIS A 137 -24.33 1.02 -16.72
N CYS A 138 -25.40 0.63 -16.00
CA CYS A 138 -25.76 1.20 -14.69
C CYS A 138 -24.60 1.13 -13.69
N GLY A 139 -23.85 0.03 -13.67
CA GLY A 139 -22.69 -0.14 -12.78
C GLY A 139 -21.57 0.90 -12.99
N VAL A 140 -21.25 1.23 -14.25
CA VAL A 140 -20.23 2.24 -14.57
C VAL A 140 -20.72 3.63 -14.14
N MET A 141 -22.00 3.94 -14.36
CA MET A 141 -22.60 5.19 -13.92
C MET A 141 -22.62 5.30 -12.40
N TYR A 142 -22.96 4.22 -11.69
CA TYR A 142 -22.92 4.17 -10.24
C TYR A 142 -21.52 4.52 -9.70
N LEU A 143 -20.47 3.83 -10.21
CA LEU A 143 -19.08 4.11 -9.81
C LEU A 143 -18.66 5.55 -10.17
N ALA A 144 -19.05 6.05 -11.35
CA ALA A 144 -18.74 7.42 -11.77
C ALA A 144 -19.40 8.47 -10.87
N ILE A 145 -20.67 8.26 -10.45
CA ILE A 145 -21.36 9.13 -9.49
C ILE A 145 -20.63 9.11 -8.14
N HIS A 146 -20.20 7.93 -7.67
CA HIS A 146 -19.44 7.81 -6.42
C HIS A 146 -18.10 8.55 -6.48
N CYS A 147 -17.32 8.37 -7.55
CA CYS A 147 -16.06 9.09 -7.74
C CYS A 147 -16.28 10.61 -7.84
N TYR A 148 -17.32 11.04 -8.56
CA TYR A 148 -17.67 12.46 -8.69
C TYR A 148 -18.13 13.06 -7.37
N ALA A 149 -18.99 12.36 -6.62
CA ALA A 149 -19.48 12.80 -5.32
C ALA A 149 -18.33 12.94 -4.31
N PHE A 150 -17.41 11.97 -4.28
CA PHE A 150 -16.21 12.04 -3.45
C PHE A 150 -15.35 13.24 -3.82
N HIS A 151 -15.11 13.46 -5.11
CA HIS A 151 -14.32 14.59 -5.58
C HIS A 151 -14.96 15.96 -5.27
N ALA A 152 -16.25 16.09 -5.51
CA ALA A 152 -16.99 17.34 -5.29
C ALA A 152 -17.28 17.61 -3.81
N ASN A 153 -16.84 16.73 -2.89
CA ASN A 153 -17.26 16.71 -1.48
C ASN A 153 -18.79 16.84 -1.34
N MET A 154 -19.50 16.11 -2.19
CA MET A 154 -20.96 16.17 -2.28
C MET A 154 -21.59 15.53 -1.05
N PRO A 155 -22.58 16.18 -0.40
CA PRO A 155 -23.28 15.58 0.72
C PRO A 155 -24.10 14.37 0.25
N GLU A 156 -24.31 13.42 1.17
CA GLU A 156 -24.97 12.14 0.88
C GLU A 156 -26.34 12.31 0.23
N LEU A 157 -27.19 13.20 0.77
CA LEU A 157 -28.51 13.50 0.20
C LEU A 157 -28.43 13.88 -1.29
N ARG A 158 -27.44 14.69 -1.67
CA ARG A 158 -27.30 15.15 -3.05
C ARG A 158 -26.79 14.04 -3.98
N ARG A 159 -25.96 13.13 -3.46
CA ARG A 159 -25.53 11.92 -4.16
C ARG A 159 -26.72 10.99 -4.40
N GLU A 160 -27.58 10.78 -3.41
CA GLU A 160 -28.78 9.96 -3.53
C GLU A 160 -29.77 10.53 -4.54
N GLU A 161 -30.04 11.83 -4.50
CA GLU A 161 -30.85 12.52 -5.53
C GLU A 161 -30.29 12.30 -6.93
N MET A 162 -28.97 12.38 -7.08
CA MET A 162 -28.29 12.15 -8.35
C MET A 162 -28.40 10.69 -8.80
N GLN A 163 -28.23 9.73 -7.89
CA GLN A 163 -28.44 8.32 -8.17
C GLN A 163 -29.87 8.06 -8.62
N GLN A 164 -30.87 8.59 -7.92
CA GLN A 164 -32.28 8.44 -8.31
C GLN A 164 -32.59 9.04 -9.67
N GLN A 165 -31.98 10.19 -9.99
CA GLN A 165 -32.17 10.86 -11.27
C GLN A 165 -31.59 10.07 -12.46
N TYR A 166 -30.45 9.40 -12.27
CA TYR A 166 -29.69 8.78 -13.36
C TYR A 166 -29.78 7.24 -13.43
N LEU A 167 -30.02 6.57 -12.30
CA LEU A 167 -30.07 5.10 -12.15
C LEU A 167 -31.46 4.59 -11.73
N GLY A 168 -32.43 5.48 -11.55
CA GLY A 168 -33.78 5.12 -11.11
C GLY A 168 -33.91 4.92 -9.59
N GLU A 169 -35.08 4.46 -9.16
CA GLU A 169 -35.36 4.23 -7.74
C GLU A 169 -34.51 3.08 -7.17
N LEU A 170 -34.04 3.27 -5.93
CA LEU A 170 -33.21 2.31 -5.20
C LEU A 170 -33.86 0.92 -5.15
N GLY A 171 -33.17 -0.08 -5.69
CA GLY A 171 -33.57 -1.49 -5.63
C GLY A 171 -34.67 -1.91 -6.61
N LEU A 172 -35.05 -1.05 -7.56
CA LEU A 172 -35.98 -1.39 -8.64
C LEU A 172 -35.27 -1.78 -9.94
N GLU A 173 -34.10 -1.18 -10.22
CA GLU A 173 -33.26 -1.53 -11.35
C GLU A 173 -31.98 -2.23 -10.87
N ASP A 174 -31.68 -3.40 -11.46
CA ASP A 174 -30.47 -4.16 -11.16
C ASP A 174 -29.24 -3.39 -11.67
N CYS A 175 -28.35 -3.04 -10.74
CA CYS A 175 -27.12 -2.31 -11.05
C CYS A 175 -25.96 -3.30 -11.06
N GLU A 176 -25.86 -4.15 -12.06
CA GLU A 176 -24.80 -5.16 -12.10
C GLU A 176 -23.40 -4.53 -12.26
N ILE A 177 -22.49 -4.91 -11.37
CA ILE A 177 -21.07 -4.55 -11.40
C ILE A 177 -20.23 -5.81 -11.40
N ASP A 178 -19.38 -5.94 -12.43
CA ASP A 178 -18.35 -6.97 -12.49
C ASP A 178 -17.11 -6.48 -11.73
N TYR A 179 -16.66 -7.23 -10.71
CA TYR A 179 -15.53 -6.80 -9.87
C TYR A 179 -14.36 -7.80 -9.83
N GLY A 180 -14.31 -8.73 -10.78
CA GLY A 180 -13.18 -9.65 -10.94
C GLY A 180 -13.61 -10.98 -11.52
N LEU A 181 -12.71 -11.96 -11.39
CA LEU A 181 -12.95 -13.34 -11.78
C LEU A 181 -12.80 -14.24 -10.55
N ASP A 182 -13.61 -15.28 -10.46
CA ASP A 182 -13.50 -16.29 -9.42
C ASP A 182 -12.30 -17.24 -9.65
N GLU A 183 -12.13 -18.21 -8.76
CA GLU A 183 -11.06 -19.22 -8.83
C GLU A 183 -11.17 -20.10 -10.09
N SER A 184 -12.35 -20.17 -10.71
CA SER A 184 -12.61 -20.90 -11.96
C SER A 184 -12.48 -20.03 -13.22
N GLY A 185 -12.32 -18.72 -13.06
CA GLY A 185 -12.19 -17.75 -14.14
C GLY A 185 -13.50 -17.15 -14.63
N GLU A 186 -14.61 -17.39 -13.92
CA GLU A 186 -15.92 -16.81 -14.23
C GLU A 186 -16.06 -15.42 -13.62
N PRO A 187 -16.75 -14.46 -14.29
CA PRO A 187 -16.93 -13.12 -13.78
C PRO A 187 -17.81 -13.12 -12.53
N VAL A 188 -17.32 -12.49 -11.46
CA VAL A 188 -18.09 -12.31 -10.23
C VAL A 188 -18.84 -10.99 -10.34
N THR A 189 -20.17 -11.10 -10.33
CA THR A 189 -21.07 -9.94 -10.36
C THR A 189 -21.55 -9.61 -8.95
N THR A 190 -21.80 -8.34 -8.70
CA THR A 190 -22.46 -7.86 -7.50
C THR A 190 -23.36 -6.71 -7.85
N ASP A 191 -24.47 -6.60 -7.12
CA ASP A 191 -25.34 -5.44 -7.22
C ASP A 191 -24.63 -4.20 -6.67
N GLY A 192 -24.57 -3.15 -7.48
CA GLY A 192 -23.92 -1.88 -7.16
C GLY A 192 -24.50 -1.24 -5.90
N TRP A 193 -25.81 -1.41 -5.65
CA TRP A 193 -26.45 -0.93 -4.42
C TRP A 193 -25.87 -1.59 -3.16
N LEU A 194 -25.38 -2.83 -3.28
CA LEU A 194 -24.77 -3.61 -2.19
C LEU A 194 -23.25 -3.58 -2.20
N LEU A 195 -22.61 -2.90 -3.16
CA LEU A 195 -21.16 -2.90 -3.34
C LEU A 195 -20.40 -2.46 -2.07
N ALA A 196 -20.84 -1.37 -1.43
CA ALA A 196 -20.19 -0.87 -0.22
C ALA A 196 -20.29 -1.87 0.96
N LEU A 197 -21.44 -2.56 1.07
CA LEU A 197 -21.67 -3.55 2.14
C LEU A 197 -20.88 -4.83 1.88
N THR A 198 -20.92 -5.34 0.66
CA THR A 198 -20.19 -6.55 0.25
C THR A 198 -18.69 -6.36 0.41
N GLU A 199 -18.16 -5.20 0.04
CA GLU A 199 -16.75 -4.87 0.22
C GLU A 199 -16.37 -4.76 1.70
N SER A 200 -17.19 -4.09 2.51
CA SER A 200 -16.97 -4.00 3.97
C SER A 200 -16.94 -5.40 4.62
N ASN A 201 -17.87 -6.28 4.27
CA ASN A 201 -17.91 -7.65 4.76
C ASN A 201 -16.67 -8.44 4.30
N ARG A 202 -16.28 -8.33 3.02
CA ARG A 202 -15.08 -8.98 2.48
C ARG A 202 -13.83 -8.56 3.27
N ILE A 203 -13.67 -7.26 3.55
CA ILE A 203 -12.55 -6.74 4.31
C ILE A 203 -12.57 -7.27 5.75
N LEU A 204 -13.73 -7.23 6.41
CA LEU A 204 -13.89 -7.72 7.79
C LEU A 204 -13.55 -9.21 7.92
N ASP A 205 -14.12 -10.05 7.06
CA ASP A 205 -13.89 -11.49 7.06
C ASP A 205 -12.41 -11.79 6.83
N LYS A 206 -11.77 -11.08 5.90
CA LYS A 206 -10.35 -11.28 5.60
C LYS A 206 -9.43 -10.81 6.73
N ARG A 207 -9.74 -9.67 7.35
CA ARG A 207 -9.01 -9.16 8.53
C ARG A 207 -9.17 -10.12 9.72
N GLN A 208 -10.35 -10.71 9.89
CA GLN A 208 -10.58 -11.73 10.92
C GLN A 208 -9.83 -13.03 10.62
N GLU A 209 -9.79 -13.49 9.37
CA GLU A 209 -8.97 -14.63 8.94
C GLU A 209 -7.48 -14.36 9.25
N ILE A 210 -7.01 -13.16 8.93
CA ILE A 210 -5.64 -12.69 9.22
C ILE A 210 -5.33 -12.71 10.72
N ALA A 211 -6.27 -12.28 11.57
CA ALA A 211 -6.09 -12.20 13.02
C ALA A 211 -6.14 -13.59 13.68
N THR A 212 -6.98 -14.49 13.18
CA THR A 212 -7.17 -15.85 13.71
C THR A 212 -6.13 -16.84 13.19
N THR A 213 -5.59 -16.60 12.00
CA THR A 213 -4.48 -17.37 11.44
C THR A 213 -3.21 -17.01 12.18
N ALA A 214 -2.93 -17.72 13.28
CA ALA A 214 -1.59 -17.77 13.85
C ALA A 214 -0.63 -18.17 12.72
N LEU A 215 0.35 -17.33 12.37
CA LEU A 215 1.32 -17.58 11.29
C LEU A 215 1.82 -19.04 11.37
N PRO A 216 1.29 -19.99 10.56
CA PRO A 216 1.40 -21.41 10.87
C PRO A 216 2.77 -22.02 10.54
N TYR A 217 3.74 -21.20 10.14
CA TYR A 217 4.95 -21.68 9.48
C TYR A 217 6.20 -21.31 10.26
N MET A 218 6.50 -22.14 11.24
CA MET A 218 7.88 -22.41 11.62
C MET A 218 8.46 -23.43 10.64
N ALA A 219 9.06 -22.95 9.54
CA ALA A 219 9.91 -23.78 8.68
C ALA A 219 11.37 -23.30 8.74
N THR A 220 12.30 -24.03 8.12
CA THR A 220 13.75 -23.88 8.33
C THR A 220 14.48 -23.19 7.19
N ALA A 221 13.78 -22.87 6.08
CA ALA A 221 14.40 -22.33 4.88
C ALA A 221 14.37 -20.80 4.86
N THR A 222 15.54 -20.18 5.01
CA THR A 222 15.73 -18.72 4.90
C THR A 222 15.93 -18.29 3.45
N LEU A 223 15.16 -17.29 3.00
CA LEU A 223 15.44 -16.55 1.76
C LEU A 223 16.78 -15.83 1.87
N ALA A 224 17.61 -15.93 0.83
CA ALA A 224 18.83 -15.15 0.75
C ALA A 224 18.49 -13.68 0.44
N PRO A 225 19.33 -12.71 0.86
CA PRO A 225 19.13 -11.31 0.48
C PRO A 225 19.15 -11.09 -1.04
N GLU A 226 19.79 -11.99 -1.78
CA GLU A 226 19.85 -11.99 -3.25
C GLU A 226 18.52 -12.44 -3.91
N ASP A 227 17.68 -13.19 -3.18
CA ASP A 227 16.39 -13.66 -3.68
C ASP A 227 15.33 -12.53 -3.68
N ILE A 228 15.52 -11.53 -2.81
CA ILE A 228 14.58 -10.44 -2.51
C ILE A 228 14.77 -9.29 -3.52
N CYS A 229 13.68 -8.60 -3.84
CA CYS A 229 13.68 -7.41 -4.66
C CYS A 229 14.63 -6.35 -4.08
N PRO A 230 15.49 -5.70 -4.89
CA PRO A 230 16.45 -4.70 -4.38
C PRO A 230 15.77 -3.50 -3.73
N ARG A 231 14.49 -3.27 -4.06
CA ARG A 231 13.62 -2.25 -3.47
C ARG A 231 13.03 -2.63 -2.12
N VAL A 232 13.39 -3.78 -1.56
CA VAL A 232 12.84 -4.24 -0.28
C VAL A 232 13.97 -4.49 0.71
N ALA A 233 13.78 -3.97 1.92
CA ALA A 233 14.63 -4.24 3.06
C ALA A 233 13.99 -5.35 3.91
N ASN A 234 14.79 -6.35 4.28
CA ASN A 234 14.42 -7.28 5.34
C ASN A 234 14.92 -6.77 6.70
N VAL A 235 14.00 -6.37 7.57
CA VAL A 235 14.31 -5.88 8.93
C VAL A 235 13.79 -6.88 9.96
N GLN A 236 14.68 -7.77 10.42
CA GLN A 236 14.33 -8.85 11.38
C GLN A 236 13.09 -9.63 10.93
N GLY A 237 13.00 -9.86 9.63
CA GLY A 237 11.92 -10.56 8.96
C GLY A 237 10.77 -9.69 8.45
N VAL A 238 10.59 -8.46 8.94
CA VAL A 238 9.58 -7.58 8.35
C VAL A 238 10.13 -7.03 7.03
N LEU A 239 9.40 -7.29 5.94
CA LEU A 239 9.74 -6.74 4.62
C LEU A 239 9.18 -5.32 4.49
N LEU A 240 10.04 -4.37 4.19
CA LEU A 240 9.70 -2.95 4.06
C LEU A 240 10.17 -2.41 2.73
N LEU A 241 9.39 -1.51 2.12
CA LEU A 241 9.78 -0.82 0.88
C LEU A 241 10.95 0.14 1.13
N ARG A 242 11.89 0.17 0.18
CA ARG A 242 12.98 1.14 0.08
C ARG A 242 12.70 2.16 -1.00
N ASP A 243 13.14 3.38 -0.76
CA ASP A 243 13.08 4.48 -1.74
C ASP A 243 13.99 4.26 -2.95
N SER A 244 15.02 3.43 -2.80
CA SER A 244 16.05 3.25 -3.82
C SER A 244 16.52 1.81 -3.88
N THR A 245 17.00 1.43 -5.06
CA THR A 245 17.70 0.16 -5.32
C THR A 245 19.16 0.19 -4.88
N ALA A 246 19.66 1.35 -4.43
CA ALA A 246 21.02 1.48 -3.93
C ALA A 246 21.25 0.59 -2.69
N PRO A 247 22.43 -0.03 -2.56
CA PRO A 247 22.75 -0.81 -1.37
C PRO A 247 22.75 0.09 -0.13
N ALA A 248 22.19 -0.41 0.97
CA ALA A 248 22.19 0.33 2.23
C ALA A 248 23.61 0.55 2.74
N PRO A 249 23.96 1.77 3.19
CA PRO A 249 25.26 2.03 3.78
C PRO A 249 25.46 1.21 5.06
N THR A 250 26.72 0.93 5.41
CA THR A 250 27.05 0.27 6.67
C THR A 250 26.64 1.14 7.85
N SER A 251 25.60 0.73 8.57
CA SER A 251 25.15 1.43 9.77
C SER A 251 26.14 1.24 10.92
N ALA A 252 26.31 2.27 11.77
CA ALA A 252 27.15 2.20 12.97
C ALA A 252 26.60 1.28 14.08
N LEU A 253 25.38 0.76 13.94
CA LEU A 253 24.74 -0.14 14.90
C LEU A 253 25.28 -1.56 14.74
N VAL A 254 25.88 -2.10 15.80
CA VAL A 254 26.23 -3.52 15.90
C VAL A 254 25.01 -4.28 16.41
N MET A 255 24.50 -5.23 15.61
CA MET A 255 23.31 -5.99 15.96
C MET A 255 23.61 -6.90 17.17
N THR A 256 22.78 -6.79 18.22
CA THR A 256 22.86 -7.65 19.40
C THR A 256 21.56 -8.42 19.57
N PRO A 257 21.57 -9.60 20.23
CA PRO A 257 20.36 -10.40 20.43
C PRO A 257 19.20 -9.63 21.06
N SER A 258 19.49 -8.74 22.00
CA SER A 258 18.50 -7.94 22.72
C SER A 258 17.84 -6.85 21.88
N LEU A 259 18.40 -6.49 20.72
CA LEU A 259 17.85 -5.47 19.82
C LEU A 259 16.95 -6.07 18.73
N ARG A 260 16.94 -7.40 18.55
CA ARG A 260 16.18 -8.06 17.48
C ARG A 260 14.67 -7.87 17.62
N GLU A 261 14.13 -8.23 18.76
CA GLU A 261 12.68 -8.14 19.03
C GLU A 261 12.18 -6.68 19.02
N PRO A 262 12.85 -5.70 19.67
CA PRO A 262 12.45 -4.30 19.56
C PRO A 262 12.51 -3.74 18.13
N LEU A 263 13.52 -4.12 17.34
CA LEU A 263 13.65 -3.69 15.95
C LEU A 263 12.57 -4.32 15.06
N GLN A 264 12.26 -5.60 15.29
CA GLN A 264 11.16 -6.28 14.60
C GLN A 264 9.80 -5.63 14.89
N LEU A 265 9.53 -5.32 16.17
CA LEU A 265 8.30 -4.66 16.58
C LEU A 265 8.20 -3.25 15.98
N LEU A 266 9.28 -2.49 16.02
CA LEU A 266 9.33 -1.17 15.39
C LEU A 266 9.08 -1.27 13.88
N ALA A 267 9.70 -2.22 13.19
CA ALA A 267 9.51 -2.42 11.76
C ALA A 267 8.06 -2.78 11.43
N ALA A 268 7.41 -3.63 12.24
CA ALA A 268 6.01 -4.01 12.06
C ALA A 268 5.05 -2.83 12.32
N GLN A 269 5.32 -1.98 13.32
CA GLN A 269 4.50 -0.79 13.55
C GLN A 269 4.71 0.28 12.48
N TYR A 270 5.94 0.40 11.98
CA TYR A 270 6.28 1.27 10.85
C TYR A 270 5.58 0.82 9.56
N SER A 271 5.52 -0.48 9.25
CA SER A 271 4.79 -0.99 8.06
C SER A 271 3.30 -0.64 8.10
N LEU A 272 2.72 -0.63 9.30
CA LEU A 272 1.32 -0.24 9.52
C LEU A 272 1.13 1.28 9.65
N ARG A 273 2.21 2.07 9.55
CA ARG A 273 2.20 3.53 9.65
C ARG A 273 1.56 4.04 10.97
N LEU A 274 1.76 3.28 12.05
CA LEU A 274 1.22 3.61 13.36
C LEU A 274 2.18 4.51 14.16
N PRO A 275 1.68 5.59 14.80
CA PRO A 275 2.47 6.36 15.76
C PRO A 275 2.98 5.47 16.88
N THR A 276 4.30 5.43 17.07
CA THR A 276 4.97 4.46 17.95
C THR A 276 5.71 5.16 19.08
N LEU A 277 5.39 4.80 20.33
CA LEU A 277 6.13 5.26 21.52
C LEU A 277 7.22 4.26 21.91
N LEU A 278 8.48 4.68 21.84
CA LEU A 278 9.62 3.86 22.24
C LEU A 278 10.05 4.14 23.69
N THR A 279 9.82 3.17 24.58
CA THR A 279 10.23 3.23 25.99
C THR A 279 11.44 2.34 26.27
N SER A 280 12.36 2.82 27.09
CA SER A 280 13.54 2.08 27.55
C SER A 280 14.19 2.84 28.70
N THR A 281 15.16 2.21 29.37
CA THR A 281 16.08 2.88 30.28
C THR A 281 16.91 3.95 29.55
N GLN A 282 17.47 4.88 30.33
CA GLN A 282 18.36 5.92 29.80
C GLN A 282 19.56 5.29 29.08
N SER A 283 19.94 5.89 27.94
CA SER A 283 21.09 5.46 27.13
C SER A 283 21.01 4.08 26.48
N ALA A 284 19.82 3.46 26.37
CA ALA A 284 19.66 2.17 25.67
C ALA A 284 19.79 2.23 24.13
N GLY A 285 20.14 3.39 23.55
CA GLY A 285 20.40 3.54 22.12
C GLY A 285 19.17 3.70 21.21
N LYS A 286 18.03 4.21 21.71
CA LYS A 286 16.80 4.41 20.92
C LYS A 286 17.03 5.18 19.61
N ALA A 287 17.78 6.29 19.69
CA ALA A 287 18.08 7.12 18.53
C ALA A 287 18.96 6.37 17.51
N LEU A 288 19.87 5.52 17.97
CA LEU A 288 20.71 4.68 17.12
C LEU A 288 19.86 3.63 16.38
N LEU A 289 18.85 3.07 17.05
CA LEU A 289 17.92 2.11 16.45
C LEU A 289 17.04 2.78 15.38
N LEU A 290 16.53 3.98 15.64
CA LEU A 290 15.77 4.77 14.65
C LEU A 290 16.65 5.14 13.44
N ALA A 291 17.88 5.60 13.67
CA ALA A 291 18.82 5.93 12.61
C ALA A 291 19.21 4.71 11.77
N HIS A 292 19.37 3.54 12.40
CA HIS A 292 19.61 2.28 11.71
C HIS A 292 18.44 1.90 10.79
N LEU A 293 17.19 1.98 11.28
CA LEU A 293 16.02 1.71 10.46
C LEU A 293 15.94 2.67 9.27
N ALA A 294 16.07 3.99 9.51
CA ALA A 294 16.01 5.00 8.46
C ALA A 294 17.08 4.79 7.36
N THR A 295 18.33 4.52 7.76
CA THR A 295 19.42 4.25 6.81
C THR A 295 19.22 2.99 5.98
N GLN A 296 18.52 1.98 6.50
CA GLN A 296 18.19 0.76 5.75
C GLN A 296 17.08 0.95 4.72
N LEU A 297 16.12 1.84 4.99
CA LEU A 297 14.95 2.09 4.13
C LEU A 297 15.26 3.12 3.04
N HIS A 298 16.08 4.10 3.37
CA HIS A 298 16.27 5.28 2.55
C HIS A 298 17.78 5.57 2.41
N PRO A 299 18.51 4.78 1.60
CA PRO A 299 19.98 4.85 1.56
C PRO A 299 20.52 6.09 0.85
N THR A 300 19.72 6.73 0.01
CA THR A 300 20.13 7.87 -0.84
C THR A 300 19.91 9.23 -0.20
N THR A 301 19.02 9.32 0.79
CA THR A 301 18.61 10.61 1.38
C THR A 301 19.39 10.84 2.67
N ALA A 302 20.25 11.86 2.72
CA ALA A 302 20.89 12.23 3.99
C ALA A 302 19.87 12.88 4.93
N SER A 303 19.92 12.54 6.23
CA SER A 303 19.17 13.24 7.30
C SER A 303 17.63 13.21 7.21
N GLN A 304 17.01 12.03 7.07
CA GLN A 304 15.53 11.91 7.04
C GLN A 304 14.83 12.07 8.39
N LEU A 305 15.57 11.89 9.48
CA LEU A 305 14.98 11.96 10.81
C LEU A 305 14.96 13.41 11.28
N VAL A 306 13.77 14.00 11.30
CA VAL A 306 13.51 15.28 11.96
C VAL A 306 13.31 15.00 13.45
N VAL A 307 14.29 15.38 14.27
CA VAL A 307 14.26 15.21 15.73
C VAL A 307 13.86 16.53 16.38
N ILE A 308 12.73 16.53 17.08
CA ILE A 308 12.26 17.70 17.84
C ILE A 308 12.47 17.44 19.33
N HIS A 309 13.30 18.27 19.96
CA HIS A 309 13.52 18.23 21.41
C HIS A 309 12.50 19.12 22.11
N LEU A 310 11.45 18.53 22.70
CA LEU A 310 10.37 19.27 23.36
C LEU A 310 10.80 20.14 24.55
N ALA A 311 12.00 19.89 25.10
CA ALA A 311 12.56 20.69 26.19
C ALA A 311 13.28 21.97 25.71
N ASP A 312 13.49 22.11 24.39
CA ASP A 312 14.14 23.28 23.82
C ASP A 312 13.15 24.43 23.69
N THR A 313 13.30 25.45 24.53
CA THR A 313 12.43 26.64 24.55
C THR A 313 12.68 27.58 23.37
N SER A 314 13.69 27.32 22.54
CA SER A 314 13.94 28.10 21.32
C SER A 314 13.06 27.67 20.14
N ILE A 315 12.43 26.49 20.21
CA ILE A 315 11.55 25.97 19.15
C ILE A 315 10.11 26.45 19.42
N ASP A 316 9.68 27.47 18.69
CA ASP A 316 8.29 27.91 18.67
C ASP A 316 7.45 27.02 17.74
N ALA A 317 6.19 26.74 18.11
CA ALA A 317 5.24 25.98 17.30
C ALA A 317 5.02 26.63 15.92
N ARG A 318 5.11 27.96 15.83
CA ARG A 318 5.06 28.70 14.56
C ARG A 318 6.27 28.45 13.68
N SER A 319 7.44 28.18 14.24
CA SER A 319 8.62 27.84 13.45
C SER A 319 8.54 26.42 12.89
N LEU A 320 7.76 25.52 13.51
CA LEU A 320 7.57 24.16 13.03
C LEU A 320 6.59 24.08 11.87
N VAL A 321 5.50 24.86 11.92
CA VAL A 321 4.44 24.85 10.89
C VAL A 321 4.69 25.91 9.81
N GLY A 322 5.31 27.04 10.14
CA GLY A 322 5.51 28.16 9.22
C GLY A 322 4.76 29.40 9.65
N SER A 323 5.22 30.55 9.16
CA SER A 323 4.60 31.85 9.49
C SER A 323 4.82 32.86 8.38
N HIS A 324 3.88 33.82 8.29
CA HIS A 324 4.08 35.00 7.48
C HIS A 324 5.08 35.94 8.16
N VAL A 325 6.17 36.22 7.46
CA VAL A 325 7.22 37.14 7.88
C VAL A 325 7.27 38.33 6.93
N SER A 326 7.58 39.51 7.45
CA SER A 326 7.78 40.70 6.62
C SER A 326 8.91 40.43 5.63
N SER A 327 8.63 40.67 4.34
CA SER A 327 9.61 40.52 3.27
C SER A 327 10.81 41.42 3.54
N GLN A 328 12.01 40.85 3.46
CA GLN A 328 13.25 41.62 3.58
C GLN A 328 13.54 42.44 2.31
N THR A 329 12.89 42.10 1.19
CA THR A 329 13.14 42.73 -0.12
C THR A 329 12.11 43.80 -0.46
N VAL A 330 10.87 43.67 0.03
CA VAL A 330 9.78 44.63 -0.23
C VAL A 330 9.14 45.09 1.08
N PRO A 331 9.38 46.35 1.51
CA PRO A 331 8.74 46.91 2.70
C PRO A 331 7.21 46.87 2.59
N GLY A 332 6.53 46.37 3.62
CA GLY A 332 5.06 46.31 3.69
C GLY A 332 4.44 45.06 3.04
N LYS A 333 5.24 44.15 2.47
CA LYS A 333 4.77 42.85 1.96
C LYS A 333 5.09 41.75 2.95
N PHE A 334 4.16 40.83 3.16
CA PHE A 334 4.39 39.60 3.95
C PHE A 334 4.63 38.43 3.01
N GLU A 335 5.66 37.64 3.30
CA GLU A 335 6.00 36.40 2.59
C GLU A 335 5.79 35.22 3.54
N TRP A 336 5.25 34.12 3.01
CA TRP A 336 5.12 32.88 3.77
C TRP A 336 6.50 32.22 3.88
N LYS A 337 6.90 31.89 5.11
CA LYS A 337 8.07 31.05 5.36
C LYS A 337 7.58 29.69 5.85
N GLU A 338 7.86 28.66 5.08
CA GLU A 338 7.54 27.27 5.42
C GLU A 338 8.27 26.83 6.68
N GLY A 339 7.57 26.05 7.51
CA GLY A 339 8.11 25.45 8.70
C GLY A 339 8.82 24.13 8.41
N VAL A 340 9.51 23.58 9.40
CA VAL A 340 10.31 22.34 9.25
C VAL A 340 9.43 21.08 9.03
N LEU A 341 8.13 21.14 9.34
CA LEU A 341 7.19 20.02 9.22
C LEU A 341 6.32 20.05 7.96
N LEU A 342 6.34 21.14 7.19
CA LEU A 342 5.53 21.30 5.97
C LEU A 342 6.37 21.10 4.71
#